data_AF-A0A8T3VFJ7-F1
#
_entry.id   AF-A0A8T3VFJ7-F1
#
_cell.length_a   1.000
_cell.length_b   1.000
_cell.length_c   1.000
_cell.angle_alpha   90.00
_cell.angle_beta   90.00
_cell.angle_gamma   90.00
#
_symmetry.space_group_name_H-M   'P 1'
#
loop_
_entity.id
_entity.type
_entity.pdbx_description
1 polymer ?
#
loop_
_entity_poly.entity_id
_entity_poly.type
_entity_poly.pdbx_seq_one_letter_code
_entity_poly.pdbx_strand_id
1 'polypeptide(L)'
;MTYEPPVTDYDYIVENCTCAFCGCNCDDLDYLVKDNHVVAVRHACRLGASKIMEDMDQRLLVPMIRDENGELMEVDWDTALDKAAEYIANSVRPVFYGWSETSTECMKEGVALGEYIGAVLDNQATICHGPSLQAVQNAGYPIQTLGEVQNRADVIAYSGSNAMNSHPRHMARYAVFCRGYFRQRGRFDRTVITMDPKFSDTAKCSDKWIGFEQNGDYGFYNAIRAVLRGKELYQDVISGIPKEDIYELAEEMKNAEFGVLFFGLGLTHTLSKQRNIDIAIKMVQDLNKYSKWGLTPMRGHFNVNGFNIFMAFECGFAFGVDYCRGYPRYMLGETNTIDLLTRKEPDCFMVIAADPGA
;
A
#
# COMPACT_ATOMS: atom_id res chain seq x y z
N MET A 1 -15.28 12.15 -22.69
CA MET A 1 -14.66 13.27 -21.95
C MET A 1 -14.71 14.48 -22.87
N THR A 2 -15.39 15.55 -22.45
CA THR A 2 -15.31 16.86 -23.10
C THR A 2 -13.89 17.37 -22.95
N TYR A 3 -13.29 17.86 -24.04
CA TYR A 3 -11.98 18.50 -23.98
C TYR A 3 -12.12 19.82 -23.22
N GLU A 4 -11.38 19.96 -22.13
CA GLU A 4 -11.19 21.22 -21.44
C GLU A 4 -9.87 21.83 -21.91
N PRO A 5 -9.84 23.12 -22.31
CA PRO A 5 -8.60 23.76 -22.71
C PRO A 5 -7.62 23.81 -21.51
N PRO A 6 -6.30 23.69 -21.76
CA PRO A 6 -5.31 23.79 -20.69
C PRO A 6 -5.42 25.11 -19.93
N VAL A 7 -5.31 25.05 -18.60
CA VAL A 7 -5.22 26.26 -17.77
C VAL A 7 -3.94 27.01 -18.14
N THR A 8 -4.12 28.26 -18.59
CA THR A 8 -3.04 29.16 -19.03
C THR A 8 -2.92 30.42 -18.16
N ASP A 9 -3.90 30.65 -17.30
CA ASP A 9 -3.97 31.78 -16.37
C ASP A 9 -3.41 31.36 -15.00
N TYR A 10 -2.11 31.57 -14.80
CA TYR A 10 -1.37 31.31 -13.56
C TYR A 10 -0.16 32.26 -13.43
N ASP A 11 0.29 32.51 -12.21
CA ASP A 11 1.40 33.42 -11.92
C ASP A 11 2.77 32.75 -12.06
N TYR A 12 2.90 31.52 -11.54
CA TYR A 12 4.13 30.73 -11.62
C TYR A 12 3.86 29.22 -11.53
N ILE A 13 4.91 28.43 -11.80
CA ILE A 13 4.89 26.97 -11.72
C ILE A 13 5.84 26.52 -10.61
N VAL A 14 5.40 25.56 -9.80
CA VAL A 14 6.26 24.79 -8.90
C VAL A 14 6.46 23.40 -9.52
N GLU A 15 7.67 23.12 -9.97
CA GLU A 15 8.03 21.87 -10.65
C GLU A 15 8.50 20.78 -9.67
N ASN A 16 8.44 19.52 -10.09
CA ASN A 16 8.95 18.35 -9.35
C ASN A 16 8.32 18.15 -7.96
N CYS A 17 7.02 18.44 -7.86
CA CYS A 17 6.24 18.20 -6.65
C CYS A 17 5.93 16.70 -6.45
N THR A 18 5.85 16.29 -5.19
CA THR A 18 5.46 14.93 -4.79
C THR A 18 3.95 14.80 -4.55
N CYS A 19 3.35 13.73 -5.08
CA CYS A 19 1.94 13.40 -4.89
C CYS A 19 1.71 12.63 -3.58
N ALA A 20 0.98 13.24 -2.66
CA ALA A 20 0.65 12.65 -1.36
C ALA A 20 -0.59 11.73 -1.40
N PHE A 21 -0.87 11.02 -2.49
CA PHE A 21 -2.05 10.12 -2.59
C PHE A 21 -1.69 8.65 -2.33
N CYS A 22 -1.25 7.91 -3.36
CA CYS A 22 -0.92 6.48 -3.24
C CYS A 22 0.59 6.22 -3.14
N GLY A 23 0.97 4.98 -2.84
CA GLY A 23 2.35 4.54 -2.67
C GLY A 23 3.23 4.62 -3.92
N CYS A 24 2.69 5.04 -5.07
CA CYS A 24 3.50 5.45 -6.22
C CYS A 24 4.30 6.73 -5.97
N ASN A 25 3.83 7.57 -5.02
CA ASN A 25 4.43 8.83 -4.59
C ASN A 25 5.11 9.59 -5.74
N CYS A 26 4.32 9.92 -6.77
CA CYS A 26 4.85 10.52 -8.00
C CYS A 26 5.50 11.87 -7.68
N ASP A 27 6.79 12.03 -8.00
CA ASP A 27 7.65 13.21 -7.77
C ASP A 27 7.89 14.10 -9.03
N ASP A 28 6.98 14.04 -10.01
CA ASP A 28 7.09 14.77 -11.30
C ASP A 28 5.86 15.62 -11.59
N LEU A 29 5.15 16.06 -10.55
CA LEU A 29 3.97 16.91 -10.71
C LEU A 29 4.40 18.37 -10.81
N ASP A 30 3.70 19.12 -11.64
CA ASP A 30 3.85 20.58 -11.69
C ASP A 30 2.59 21.25 -11.18
N TYR A 31 2.73 22.13 -10.20
CA TYR A 31 1.61 22.90 -9.64
C TYR A 31 1.59 24.27 -10.31
N LEU A 32 0.46 24.62 -10.92
CA LEU A 32 0.22 25.93 -11.49
C LEU A 32 -0.48 26.76 -10.42
N VAL A 33 0.16 27.85 -10.01
CA VAL A 33 -0.29 28.67 -8.86
C VAL A 33 -0.72 30.03 -9.34
N LYS A 34 -1.87 30.50 -8.84
CA LYS A 34 -2.37 31.85 -9.04
C LYS A 34 -2.90 32.40 -7.71
N ASP A 35 -2.56 33.63 -7.35
CA ASP A 35 -3.03 34.26 -6.11
C ASP A 35 -2.75 33.39 -4.86
N ASN A 36 -1.64 32.65 -4.86
CA ASN A 36 -1.24 31.69 -3.82
C ASN A 36 -2.16 30.44 -3.68
N HIS A 37 -2.94 30.14 -4.71
CA HIS A 37 -3.80 28.95 -4.80
C HIS A 37 -3.40 28.05 -5.98
N VAL A 38 -3.47 26.73 -5.79
CA VAL A 38 -3.23 25.76 -6.87
C VAL A 38 -4.45 25.70 -7.78
N VAL A 39 -4.32 26.26 -8.99
CA VAL A 39 -5.41 26.32 -9.98
C VAL A 39 -5.38 25.18 -10.99
N ALA A 40 -4.25 24.49 -11.14
CA ALA A 40 -4.13 23.29 -11.95
C ALA A 40 -2.91 22.46 -11.56
N VAL A 41 -2.95 21.17 -11.89
CA VAL A 41 -1.83 20.24 -11.68
C VAL A 41 -1.54 19.49 -12.97
N ARG A 42 -0.28 19.49 -13.41
CA ARG A 42 0.17 18.68 -14.54
C ARG A 42 0.74 17.35 -14.07
N HIS A 43 0.70 16.36 -14.97
CA HIS A 43 1.18 14.99 -14.77
C HIS A 43 0.48 14.16 -13.68
N ALA A 44 -0.36 14.73 -12.81
CA ALA A 44 -1.15 13.96 -11.86
C ALA A 44 -2.17 13.03 -12.56
N CYS A 45 -2.43 11.86 -11.98
CA CYS A 45 -3.65 11.12 -12.34
C CYS A 45 -4.86 11.78 -11.69
N ARG A 46 -6.07 11.31 -12.04
CA ARG A 46 -7.32 11.82 -11.48
C ARG A 46 -7.33 11.87 -9.95
N LEU A 47 -6.79 10.85 -9.27
CA LEU A 47 -6.75 10.77 -7.80
C LEU A 47 -5.75 11.76 -7.18
N GLY A 48 -4.58 11.91 -7.80
CA GLY A 48 -3.59 12.89 -7.36
C GLY A 48 -4.10 14.32 -7.57
N ALA A 49 -4.66 14.60 -8.74
CA ALA A 49 -5.26 15.89 -9.06
C ALA A 49 -6.38 16.23 -8.06
N SER A 50 -7.31 15.31 -7.79
CA SER A 50 -8.40 15.57 -6.83
C SER A 50 -7.93 15.83 -5.39
N LYS A 51 -6.75 15.35 -5.00
CA LYS A 51 -6.19 15.61 -3.66
C LYS A 51 -5.48 16.95 -3.58
N ILE A 52 -4.90 17.41 -4.69
CA ILE A 52 -4.07 18.63 -4.73
C ILE A 52 -4.90 19.85 -5.12
N MET A 53 -5.86 19.69 -6.03
CA MET A 53 -6.81 20.75 -6.36
C MET A 53 -7.56 21.15 -5.09
N GLU A 54 -7.53 22.43 -4.78
CA GLU A 54 -8.07 22.96 -3.53
C GLU A 54 -9.60 22.84 -3.52
N ASP A 55 -10.11 22.21 -2.45
CA ASP A 55 -11.52 22.26 -2.08
C ASP A 55 -11.60 22.82 -0.66
N MET A 56 -12.07 24.07 -0.56
CA MET A 56 -12.17 24.80 0.69
C MET A 56 -13.56 24.69 1.33
N ASP A 57 -14.55 24.11 0.65
CA ASP A 57 -15.94 24.11 1.11
C ASP A 57 -16.12 23.29 2.40
N GLN A 58 -15.28 22.28 2.61
CA GLN A 58 -15.30 21.39 3.79
C GLN A 58 -13.97 21.39 4.54
N ARG A 59 -13.10 22.36 4.29
CA ARG A 59 -11.79 22.42 4.95
C ARG A 59 -11.94 22.91 6.39
N LEU A 60 -11.61 22.06 7.36
CA LEU A 60 -11.55 22.46 8.76
C LEU A 60 -10.38 23.44 8.98
N LEU A 61 -10.70 24.63 9.50
CA LEU A 61 -9.74 25.72 9.75
C LEU A 61 -9.58 26.04 11.25
N VAL A 62 -10.53 25.59 12.07
CA VAL A 62 -10.53 25.81 13.52
C VAL A 62 -10.77 24.48 14.24
N PRO A 63 -10.20 24.28 15.44
CA PRO A 63 -10.46 23.09 16.22
C PRO A 63 -11.88 23.12 16.79
N MET A 64 -12.43 21.92 17.04
CA MET A 64 -13.79 21.76 17.53
C MET A 64 -13.86 20.68 18.61
N ILE A 65 -14.76 20.86 19.58
CA ILE A 65 -15.07 19.88 20.64
C ILE A 65 -16.57 19.59 20.60
N ARG A 66 -16.97 18.35 20.87
CA ARG A 66 -18.40 18.01 21.03
C ARG A 66 -18.91 18.44 22.40
N ASP A 67 -20.06 19.11 22.43
CA ASP A 67 -20.76 19.45 23.67
C ASP A 67 -21.50 18.23 24.27
N GLU A 68 -22.24 18.46 25.36
CA GLU A 68 -23.04 17.42 26.03
C GLU A 68 -24.19 16.85 25.18
N ASN A 69 -24.62 17.59 24.16
CA ASN A 69 -25.65 17.17 23.20
C ASN A 69 -25.04 16.44 21.98
N GLY A 70 -23.71 16.42 21.87
CA GLY A 70 -22.96 15.81 20.78
C GLY A 70 -22.71 16.73 19.58
N GLU A 71 -23.05 18.02 19.67
CA GLU A 71 -22.84 19.02 18.62
C GLU A 71 -21.39 19.52 18.62
N LEU A 72 -20.80 19.72 17.44
CA LEU A 72 -19.43 20.24 17.31
C LEU A 72 -19.42 21.76 17.50
N MET A 73 -18.63 22.22 18.46
CA MET A 73 -18.46 23.63 18.80
C MET A 73 -17.03 24.06 18.51
N GLU A 74 -16.87 25.17 17.79
CA GLU A 74 -15.57 25.80 17.55
C GLU A 74 -14.95 26.29 18.87
N VAL A 75 -13.66 26.05 19.04
CA VAL A 75 -12.88 26.50 20.20
C VAL A 75 -11.52 27.02 19.75
N ASP A 76 -10.77 27.65 20.65
CA ASP A 76 -9.36 27.98 20.40
C ASP A 76 -8.45 26.75 20.56
N TRP A 77 -7.20 26.88 20.09
CA TRP A 77 -6.22 25.79 20.12
C TRP A 77 -5.84 25.36 21.53
N ASP A 78 -5.69 26.28 22.49
CA ASP A 78 -5.27 25.94 23.85
C ASP A 78 -6.37 25.09 24.51
N THR A 79 -7.63 25.50 24.38
CA THR A 79 -8.78 24.73 24.86
C THR A 79 -8.85 23.33 24.23
N ALA A 80 -8.64 23.23 22.91
CA ALA A 80 -8.67 21.94 22.20
C ALA A 80 -7.55 20.99 22.62
N LEU A 81 -6.32 21.53 22.74
CA LEU A 81 -5.14 20.77 23.11
C LEU A 81 -5.19 20.34 24.57
N ASP A 82 -5.62 21.21 25.49
CA ASP A 82 -5.82 20.87 26.90
C ASP A 82 -6.83 19.73 27.05
N LYS A 83 -7.94 19.78 26.29
CA LYS A 83 -8.94 18.71 26.32
C LYS A 83 -8.40 17.39 25.77
N ALA A 84 -7.67 17.42 24.66
CA ALA A 84 -7.04 16.23 24.10
C ALA A 84 -6.00 15.62 25.08
N ALA A 85 -5.17 16.47 25.69
CA ALA A 85 -4.19 16.07 26.69
C ALA A 85 -4.86 15.45 27.93
N GLU A 86 -5.97 16.03 28.41
CA GLU A 86 -6.78 15.47 29.50
C GLU A 86 -7.25 14.04 29.19
N TYR A 87 -7.81 13.80 27.99
CA TYR A 87 -8.26 12.46 27.60
C TYR A 87 -7.11 11.46 27.50
N ILE A 88 -6.00 11.86 26.89
CA ILE A 88 -4.83 10.99 26.69
C ILE A 88 -4.16 10.67 28.03
N ALA A 89 -3.95 11.66 28.89
CA ALA A 89 -3.25 11.50 30.16
C ALA A 89 -4.04 10.64 31.18
N ASN A 90 -5.37 10.65 31.10
CA ASN A 90 -6.23 9.85 31.96
C ASN A 90 -6.55 8.44 31.40
N SER A 91 -6.04 8.12 30.21
CA SER A 91 -6.29 6.83 29.55
C SER A 91 -5.39 5.73 30.11
N VAL A 92 -5.97 4.55 30.34
CA VAL A 92 -5.26 3.32 30.75
C VAL A 92 -4.79 2.52 29.54
N ARG A 93 -5.53 2.58 28.43
CA ARG A 93 -5.25 1.82 27.20
C ARG A 93 -5.40 2.71 25.94
N PRO A 94 -4.60 3.77 25.80
CA PRO A 94 -4.70 4.67 24.65
C PRO A 94 -4.21 3.99 23.38
N VAL A 95 -4.93 4.20 22.27
CA VAL A 95 -4.54 3.76 20.94
C VAL A 95 -4.41 4.95 20.01
N PHE A 96 -3.25 5.09 19.37
CA PHE A 96 -2.97 6.12 18.38
C PHE A 96 -2.88 5.50 16.98
N TYR A 97 -3.87 5.81 16.15
CA TYR A 97 -4.06 5.16 14.86
C TYR A 97 -4.00 6.13 13.67
N GLY A 98 -3.39 5.66 12.58
CA GLY A 98 -3.44 6.32 11.28
C GLY A 98 -2.05 6.57 10.72
N TRP A 99 -1.57 7.80 10.71
CA TRP A 99 -0.19 8.20 10.35
C TRP A 99 0.19 8.11 8.87
N SER A 100 -0.39 7.21 8.07
CA SER A 100 0.12 6.91 6.73
C SER A 100 0.00 8.05 5.71
N GLU A 101 -0.70 9.12 6.07
CA GLU A 101 -0.88 10.32 5.24
C GLU A 101 -0.28 11.60 5.85
N THR A 102 0.66 11.47 6.79
CA THR A 102 1.46 12.59 7.33
C THR A 102 2.96 12.39 7.08
N SER A 103 3.78 13.35 7.48
CA SER A 103 5.24 13.30 7.36
C SER A 103 5.90 12.46 8.46
N THR A 104 7.14 12.04 8.23
CA THR A 104 7.91 11.25 9.23
C THR A 104 8.27 12.09 10.46
N GLU A 105 8.42 13.40 10.32
CA GLU A 105 8.63 14.32 11.44
C GLU A 105 7.43 14.31 12.39
N CYS A 106 6.20 14.31 11.85
CA CYS A 106 4.99 14.18 12.66
C CYS A 106 4.91 12.81 13.35
N MET A 107 5.26 11.74 12.63
CA MET A 107 5.30 10.38 13.20
C MET A 107 6.28 10.28 14.37
N LYS A 108 7.43 10.97 14.30
CA LYS A 108 8.43 10.99 15.37
C LYS A 108 7.86 11.55 16.68
N GLU A 109 7.20 12.69 16.62
CA GLU A 109 6.56 13.28 17.80
C GLU A 109 5.44 12.38 18.33
N GLY A 110 4.67 11.75 17.43
CA GLY A 110 3.63 10.78 17.79
C GLY A 110 4.15 9.56 18.53
N VAL A 111 5.27 8.99 18.09
CA VAL A 111 5.95 7.85 18.75
C VAL A 111 6.48 8.26 20.11
N ALA A 112 7.14 9.41 20.22
CA ALA A 112 7.65 9.91 21.50
C ALA A 112 6.52 10.12 22.52
N LEU A 113 5.40 10.70 22.09
CA LEU A 113 4.21 10.84 22.93
C LEU A 113 3.66 9.47 23.32
N GLY A 114 3.54 8.55 22.35
CA GLY A 114 2.99 7.22 22.58
C GLY A 114 3.83 6.36 23.54
N GLU A 115 5.15 6.46 23.48
CA GLU A 115 6.05 5.83 24.44
C GLU A 115 5.89 6.45 25.85
N TYR A 116 5.84 7.77 25.94
CA TYR A 116 5.69 8.49 27.22
C TYR A 116 4.39 8.11 27.96
N ILE A 117 3.29 7.97 27.23
CA ILE A 117 1.97 7.66 27.80
C ILE A 117 1.63 6.16 27.81
N GLY A 118 2.46 5.31 27.20
CA GLY A 118 2.23 3.87 27.13
C GLY A 118 1.13 3.43 26.15
N ALA A 119 0.99 4.13 25.03
CA ALA A 119 -0.01 3.83 23.99
C ALA A 119 0.36 2.63 23.13
N VAL A 120 -0.67 2.14 22.43
CA VAL A 120 -0.49 1.33 21.22
C VAL A 120 -0.41 2.26 20.01
N LEU A 121 0.65 2.14 19.20
CA LEU A 121 0.79 2.85 17.93
C LEU A 121 0.60 1.90 16.75
N ASP A 122 -0.36 2.22 15.89
CA ASP A 122 -0.69 1.42 14.72
C ASP A 122 -1.03 2.30 13.52
N ASN A 123 -0.82 1.80 12.30
CA ASN A 123 -1.16 2.52 11.08
C ASN A 123 -2.09 1.72 10.16
N GLN A 124 -2.51 2.32 9.05
CA GLN A 124 -3.35 1.67 8.04
C GLN A 124 -2.75 0.34 7.50
N ALA A 125 -1.49 0.00 7.76
CA ALA A 125 -0.97 -1.33 7.42
C ALA A 125 -1.81 -2.44 8.04
N THR A 126 -2.34 -2.28 9.27
CA THR A 126 -3.14 -3.32 9.93
C THR A 126 -4.38 -3.76 9.13
N ILE A 127 -4.92 -2.89 8.27
CA ILE A 127 -6.07 -3.16 7.39
C ILE A 127 -5.69 -3.23 5.91
N CYS A 128 -4.39 -3.38 5.60
CA CYS A 128 -3.87 -3.31 4.24
C CYS A 128 -2.78 -4.37 4.02
N HIS A 129 -1.50 -3.96 4.12
CA HIS A 129 -0.34 -4.82 3.91
C HIS A 129 0.29 -5.36 5.21
N GLY A 130 -0.42 -5.30 6.34
CA GLY A 130 -0.03 -5.93 7.61
C GLY A 130 0.20 -7.44 7.48
N PRO A 131 -0.64 -8.19 6.75
CA PRO A 131 -0.34 -9.59 6.40
C PRO A 131 0.95 -9.76 5.58
N SER A 132 1.33 -8.77 4.77
CA SER A 132 2.59 -8.80 4.02
C SER A 132 3.80 -8.59 4.92
N LEU A 133 3.71 -7.68 5.90
CA LEU A 133 4.76 -7.48 6.90
C LEU A 133 5.00 -8.75 7.74
N GLN A 134 3.92 -9.44 8.13
CA GLN A 134 3.99 -10.76 8.78
C GLN A 134 4.71 -11.79 7.92
N ALA A 135 4.35 -11.86 6.64
CA ALA A 135 4.95 -12.84 5.74
C ALA A 135 6.44 -12.57 5.49
N VAL A 136 6.83 -11.30 5.40
CA VAL A 136 8.23 -10.90 5.26
C VAL A 136 9.08 -11.34 6.45
N GLN A 137 8.56 -11.21 7.67
CA GLN A 137 9.23 -11.68 8.90
C GLN A 137 9.44 -13.20 8.88
N ASN A 138 8.54 -13.97 8.26
CA ASN A 138 8.62 -15.44 8.20
C ASN A 138 9.43 -15.97 7.01
N ALA A 139 9.25 -15.38 5.83
CA ALA A 139 9.67 -15.97 4.56
C ALA A 139 10.81 -15.21 3.87
N GLY A 140 11.11 -13.98 4.29
CA GLY A 140 12.07 -13.06 3.66
C GLY A 140 11.41 -12.07 2.69
N TYR A 141 12.20 -11.17 2.08
CA TYR A 141 11.66 -10.09 1.24
C TYR A 141 12.54 -9.78 0.02
N PRO A 142 12.53 -10.65 -1.01
CA PRO A 142 13.34 -10.45 -2.23
C PRO A 142 12.73 -9.37 -3.13
N ILE A 143 13.00 -8.10 -2.82
CA ILE A 143 12.48 -6.93 -3.53
C ILE A 143 13.51 -6.29 -4.47
N GLN A 144 13.04 -5.30 -5.21
CA GLN A 144 13.79 -4.44 -6.11
C GLN A 144 13.16 -3.04 -6.13
N THR A 145 13.91 -2.03 -6.57
CA THR A 145 13.37 -0.68 -6.74
C THR A 145 12.59 -0.58 -8.06
N LEU A 146 11.71 0.42 -8.19
CA LEU A 146 10.98 0.66 -9.44
C LEU A 146 11.90 1.00 -10.63
N GLY A 147 13.08 1.56 -10.37
CA GLY A 147 14.09 1.78 -11.41
C GLY A 147 14.66 0.48 -11.99
N GLU A 148 14.81 -0.58 -11.17
CA GLU A 148 15.19 -1.90 -11.66
C GLU A 148 14.09 -2.50 -12.57
N VAL A 149 12.82 -2.32 -12.18
CA VAL A 149 11.68 -2.77 -13.00
C VAL A 149 11.64 -2.04 -14.34
N GLN A 150 11.71 -0.71 -14.31
CA GLN A 150 11.74 0.11 -15.52
C GLN A 150 12.86 -0.33 -16.46
N ASN A 151 14.07 -0.55 -15.94
CA ASN A 151 15.23 -0.78 -16.78
C ASN A 151 15.40 -2.23 -17.25
N ARG A 152 14.91 -3.23 -16.50
CA ARG A 152 15.24 -4.64 -16.74
C ARG A 152 14.05 -5.58 -16.89
N ALA A 153 12.89 -5.27 -16.32
CA ALA A 153 11.82 -6.26 -16.29
C ALA A 153 11.24 -6.57 -17.68
N ASP A 154 11.31 -7.83 -18.12
CA ASP A 154 10.63 -8.37 -19.30
C ASP A 154 9.39 -9.18 -18.94
N VAL A 155 9.24 -9.66 -17.70
CA VAL A 155 7.99 -10.27 -17.23
C VAL A 155 7.46 -9.50 -16.03
N ILE A 156 6.22 -9.00 -16.14
CA ILE A 156 5.56 -8.23 -15.09
C ILE A 156 4.24 -8.91 -14.76
N ALA A 157 4.17 -9.48 -13.56
CA ALA A 157 2.96 -10.08 -13.02
C ALA A 157 2.29 -9.14 -12.02
N TYR A 158 0.99 -8.91 -12.17
CA TYR A 158 0.14 -8.27 -11.18
C TYR A 158 -0.76 -9.33 -10.55
N SER A 159 -0.76 -9.48 -9.23
CA SER A 159 -1.65 -10.40 -8.53
C SER A 159 -2.49 -9.74 -7.46
N GLY A 160 -3.80 -9.98 -7.48
CA GLY A 160 -4.74 -9.37 -6.54
C GLY A 160 -4.62 -7.84 -6.50
N SER A 161 -4.35 -7.22 -7.66
CA SER A 161 -4.05 -5.80 -7.79
C SER A 161 -4.63 -5.26 -9.08
N ASN A 162 -5.50 -4.24 -8.96
CA ASN A 162 -5.97 -3.44 -10.07
C ASN A 162 -5.19 -2.11 -10.09
N ALA A 163 -3.95 -2.16 -10.56
CA ALA A 163 -3.04 -1.01 -10.62
C ALA A 163 -3.62 0.17 -11.42
N MET A 164 -4.35 -0.08 -12.50
CA MET A 164 -4.98 0.99 -13.31
C MET A 164 -5.94 1.88 -12.52
N ASN A 165 -6.56 1.34 -11.45
CA ASN A 165 -7.49 2.10 -10.61
C ASN A 165 -6.88 2.53 -9.28
N SER A 166 -6.05 1.68 -8.65
CA SER A 166 -5.46 1.94 -7.33
C SER A 166 -4.16 2.75 -7.38
N HIS A 167 -3.39 2.57 -8.46
CA HIS A 167 -2.07 3.18 -8.66
C HIS A 167 -1.94 3.66 -10.11
N PRO A 168 -2.76 4.63 -10.56
CA PRO A 168 -3.05 4.79 -12.00
C PRO A 168 -1.83 5.09 -12.88
N ARG A 169 -0.78 5.71 -12.31
CA ARG A 169 0.47 6.00 -13.04
C ARG A 169 1.50 4.89 -12.96
N HIS A 170 1.30 3.84 -12.16
CA HIS A 170 2.29 2.79 -11.94
C HIS A 170 2.72 2.09 -13.24
N MET A 171 1.74 1.61 -14.00
CA MET A 171 1.99 0.94 -15.28
C MET A 171 2.65 1.88 -16.29
N ALA A 172 2.22 3.14 -16.35
CA ALA A 172 2.75 4.12 -17.29
C ALA A 172 4.19 4.54 -16.96
N ARG A 173 4.45 4.84 -15.70
CA ARG A 173 5.68 5.50 -15.25
C ARG A 173 6.79 4.53 -14.88
N TYR A 174 6.45 3.40 -14.26
CA TYR A 174 7.44 2.58 -13.56
C TYR A 174 7.58 1.15 -14.05
N ALA A 175 6.53 0.58 -14.66
CA ALA A 175 6.50 -0.85 -14.91
C ALA A 175 6.33 -1.21 -16.39
N VAL A 176 5.19 -0.88 -17.00
CA VAL A 176 4.72 -1.54 -18.22
C VAL A 176 5.03 -0.75 -19.49
N PHE A 177 4.63 0.53 -19.56
CA PHE A 177 4.74 1.31 -20.79
C PHE A 177 6.07 2.06 -20.90
N CYS A 178 6.70 2.35 -19.76
CA CYS A 178 7.97 3.06 -19.70
C CYS A 178 9.08 2.35 -20.49
N ARG A 179 9.91 3.14 -21.17
CA ARG A 179 11.16 2.68 -21.78
C ARG A 179 12.25 2.67 -20.72
N GLY A 180 13.08 1.64 -20.74
CA GLY A 180 14.22 1.48 -19.84
C GLY A 180 15.50 1.18 -20.60
N TYR A 181 16.62 1.14 -19.88
CA TYR A 181 17.95 0.94 -20.46
C TYR A 181 18.05 -0.36 -21.28
N PHE A 182 17.57 -1.50 -20.74
CA PHE A 182 17.54 -2.81 -21.42
C PHE A 182 16.16 -3.15 -22.01
N ARG A 183 15.20 -2.23 -21.91
CA ARG A 183 13.80 -2.37 -22.37
C ARG A 183 13.41 -1.17 -23.21
N GLN A 184 14.15 -0.95 -24.29
CA GLN A 184 14.09 0.27 -25.10
C GLN A 184 12.79 0.40 -25.89
N ARG A 185 12.12 -0.71 -26.20
CA ARG A 185 10.79 -0.73 -26.85
C ARG A 185 9.64 -0.61 -25.85
N GLY A 186 9.92 -0.42 -24.56
CA GLY A 186 8.91 -0.23 -23.51
C GLY A 186 7.95 -1.40 -23.44
N ARG A 187 6.64 -1.17 -23.60
CA ARG A 187 5.59 -2.21 -23.56
C ARG A 187 5.89 -3.43 -24.44
N PHE A 188 6.53 -3.25 -25.59
CA PHE A 188 6.80 -4.32 -26.55
C PHE A 188 7.99 -5.22 -26.16
N ASP A 189 8.76 -4.85 -25.14
CA ASP A 189 9.81 -5.70 -24.56
C ASP A 189 9.33 -6.46 -23.32
N ARG A 190 8.02 -6.42 -23.03
CA ARG A 190 7.49 -6.91 -21.76
C ARG A 190 6.26 -7.80 -21.99
N THR A 191 6.26 -8.94 -21.33
CA THR A 191 5.08 -9.77 -21.10
C THR A 191 4.40 -9.32 -19.80
N VAL A 192 3.12 -8.98 -19.87
CA VAL A 192 2.31 -8.54 -18.74
C VAL A 192 1.27 -9.60 -18.41
N ILE A 193 1.28 -10.07 -17.17
CA ILE A 193 0.38 -11.13 -16.68
C ILE A 193 -0.47 -10.55 -15.54
N THR A 194 -1.79 -10.68 -15.62
CA THR A 194 -2.67 -10.39 -14.47
C THR A 194 -3.21 -11.69 -13.90
N MET A 195 -3.00 -11.92 -12.61
CA MET A 195 -3.47 -13.09 -11.86
C MET A 195 -4.48 -12.62 -10.80
N ASP A 196 -5.75 -12.61 -11.18
CA ASP A 196 -6.83 -12.03 -10.40
C ASP A 196 -8.16 -12.71 -10.79
N PRO A 197 -9.05 -13.06 -9.84
CA PRO A 197 -10.37 -13.64 -10.15
C PRO A 197 -11.21 -12.75 -11.07
N LYS A 198 -11.00 -11.43 -11.07
CA LYS A 198 -11.75 -10.49 -11.91
C LYS A 198 -10.91 -10.01 -13.10
N PHE A 199 -11.53 -9.99 -14.28
CA PHE A 199 -10.97 -9.32 -15.45
C PHE A 199 -11.02 -7.77 -15.30
N SER A 200 -10.04 -7.23 -14.59
CA SER A 200 -9.93 -5.80 -14.24
C SER A 200 -9.39 -4.94 -15.39
N ASP A 201 -9.37 -3.61 -15.22
CA ASP A 201 -8.73 -2.72 -16.21
C ASP A 201 -7.22 -2.98 -16.34
N THR A 202 -6.59 -3.53 -15.29
CA THR A 202 -5.19 -3.99 -15.37
C THR A 202 -5.08 -5.25 -16.24
N ALA A 203 -6.05 -6.17 -16.13
CA ALA A 203 -6.12 -7.35 -16.99
C ALA A 203 -6.34 -6.99 -18.47
N LYS A 204 -7.16 -5.96 -18.77
CA LYS A 204 -7.35 -5.44 -20.14
C LYS A 204 -6.05 -4.93 -20.78
N CYS A 205 -5.08 -4.50 -19.98
CA CYS A 205 -3.77 -4.04 -20.45
C CYS A 205 -2.71 -5.16 -20.47
N SER A 206 -3.06 -6.37 -20.06
CA SER A 206 -2.15 -7.52 -19.94
C SER A 206 -2.16 -8.40 -21.19
N ASP A 207 -1.06 -9.10 -21.44
CA ASP A 207 -0.97 -10.12 -22.48
C ASP A 207 -1.70 -11.41 -22.08
N LYS A 208 -1.65 -11.74 -20.79
CA LYS A 208 -2.32 -12.92 -20.22
C LYS A 208 -3.13 -12.54 -18.98
N TRP A 209 -4.31 -13.12 -18.85
CA TRP A 209 -5.12 -13.08 -17.64
C TRP A 209 -5.33 -14.49 -17.12
N ILE A 210 -4.94 -14.71 -15.87
CA ILE A 210 -5.11 -15.97 -15.14
C ILE A 210 -6.17 -15.75 -14.06
N GLY A 211 -7.40 -16.14 -14.39
CA GLY A 211 -8.57 -15.96 -13.53
C GLY A 211 -8.77 -17.12 -12.55
N PHE A 212 -7.91 -17.25 -11.54
CA PHE A 212 -8.09 -18.29 -10.51
C PHE A 212 -9.28 -17.97 -9.60
N GLU A 213 -9.86 -18.97 -8.96
CA GLU A 213 -11.04 -18.85 -8.10
C GLU A 213 -10.80 -17.91 -6.90
N GLN A 214 -11.83 -17.16 -6.51
CA GLN A 214 -11.80 -16.36 -5.30
C GLN A 214 -11.42 -17.23 -4.08
N ASN A 215 -10.46 -16.77 -3.27
CA ASN A 215 -9.85 -17.53 -2.15
C ASN A 215 -9.01 -18.75 -2.56
N GLY A 216 -8.76 -18.95 -3.85
CA GLY A 216 -7.91 -20.00 -4.40
C GLY A 216 -6.42 -19.65 -4.47
N ASP A 217 -6.02 -18.46 -4.03
CA ASP A 217 -4.67 -17.91 -4.17
C ASP A 217 -3.59 -18.87 -3.64
N TYR A 218 -3.74 -19.34 -2.40
CA TYR A 218 -2.77 -20.24 -1.77
C TYR A 218 -2.55 -21.53 -2.57
N GLY A 219 -3.65 -22.16 -3.01
CA GLY A 219 -3.62 -23.38 -3.80
C GLY A 219 -2.92 -23.19 -5.15
N PHE A 220 -3.23 -22.07 -5.83
CA PHE A 220 -2.64 -21.69 -7.10
C PHE A 220 -1.12 -21.49 -6.99
N TYR A 221 -0.67 -20.68 -6.03
CA TYR A 221 0.77 -20.48 -5.79
C TYR A 221 1.49 -21.76 -5.35
N ASN A 222 0.82 -22.63 -4.57
CA ASN A 222 1.39 -23.91 -4.17
C ASN A 222 1.60 -24.85 -5.35
N ALA A 223 0.66 -24.88 -6.30
CA ALA A 223 0.79 -25.66 -7.52
C ALA A 223 1.97 -25.18 -8.37
N ILE A 224 2.10 -23.86 -8.60
CA ILE A 224 3.26 -23.30 -9.32
C ILE A 224 4.57 -23.73 -8.63
N ARG A 225 4.64 -23.63 -7.30
CA ARG A 225 5.84 -24.06 -6.56
C ARG A 225 6.13 -25.56 -6.69
N ALA A 226 5.11 -26.40 -6.72
CA ALA A 226 5.28 -27.83 -6.95
C ALA A 226 5.93 -28.08 -8.32
N VAL A 227 5.41 -27.43 -9.36
CA VAL A 227 5.98 -27.49 -10.73
C VAL A 227 7.42 -26.99 -10.77
N LEU A 228 7.71 -25.83 -10.19
CA LEU A 228 9.06 -25.26 -10.11
C LEU A 228 10.04 -26.15 -9.35
N ARG A 229 9.56 -27.11 -8.56
CA ARG A 229 10.38 -28.10 -7.83
C ARG A 229 10.39 -29.48 -8.49
N GLY A 230 9.94 -29.56 -9.74
CA GLY A 230 9.90 -30.80 -10.52
C GLY A 230 8.91 -31.83 -9.95
N LYS A 231 7.81 -31.38 -9.33
CA LYS A 231 6.74 -32.25 -8.84
C LYS A 231 5.56 -32.22 -9.82
N GLU A 232 4.93 -33.36 -9.98
CA GLU A 232 3.70 -33.48 -10.77
C GLU A 232 2.49 -33.04 -9.97
N LEU A 233 1.56 -32.37 -10.66
CA LEU A 233 0.25 -32.01 -10.13
C LEU A 233 -0.71 -33.19 -10.28
N TYR A 234 -1.24 -33.69 -9.15
CA TYR A 234 -2.16 -34.83 -9.14
C TYR A 234 -3.60 -34.46 -9.50
N GLN A 235 -4.00 -33.21 -9.31
CA GLN A 235 -5.32 -32.71 -9.65
C GLN A 235 -5.30 -32.11 -11.05
N ASP A 236 -6.37 -32.34 -11.82
CA ASP A 236 -6.49 -31.78 -13.18
C ASP A 236 -6.81 -30.28 -13.16
N VAL A 237 -7.45 -29.80 -12.09
CA VAL A 237 -7.80 -28.39 -11.89
C VAL A 237 -7.42 -27.98 -10.47
N ILE A 238 -6.70 -26.87 -10.32
CA ILE A 238 -6.31 -26.29 -9.02
C ILE A 238 -6.76 -24.83 -9.01
N SER A 239 -7.58 -24.46 -8.03
CA SER A 239 -8.11 -23.09 -7.90
C SER A 239 -8.80 -22.59 -9.18
N GLY A 240 -9.56 -23.47 -9.85
CA GLY A 240 -10.21 -23.19 -11.13
C GLY A 240 -9.31 -23.14 -12.36
N ILE A 241 -7.99 -23.37 -12.21
CA ILE A 241 -7.04 -23.35 -13.33
C ILE A 241 -6.67 -24.79 -13.73
N PRO A 242 -6.80 -25.18 -15.02
CA PRO A 242 -6.28 -26.45 -15.52
C PRO A 242 -4.78 -26.61 -15.24
N LYS A 243 -4.35 -27.83 -14.88
CA LYS A 243 -2.93 -28.10 -14.56
C LYS A 243 -1.98 -27.76 -15.71
N GLU A 244 -2.41 -27.91 -16.97
CA GLU A 244 -1.60 -27.60 -18.14
C GLU A 244 -1.29 -26.10 -18.24
N ASP A 245 -2.25 -25.24 -17.91
CA ASP A 245 -2.06 -23.79 -17.88
C ASP A 245 -1.10 -23.38 -16.75
N ILE A 246 -1.09 -24.13 -15.63
CA ILE A 246 -0.13 -23.93 -14.54
C ILE A 246 1.28 -24.34 -14.99
N TYR A 247 1.43 -25.44 -15.73
CA TYR A 247 2.72 -25.85 -16.31
C TYR A 247 3.23 -24.80 -17.32
N GLU A 248 2.37 -24.31 -18.21
CA GLU A 248 2.72 -23.27 -19.19
C GLU A 248 3.19 -22.00 -18.48
N LEU A 249 2.41 -21.51 -17.50
CA LEU A 249 2.76 -20.32 -16.74
C LEU A 249 4.08 -20.47 -16.00
N ALA A 250 4.32 -21.61 -15.34
CA ALA A 250 5.57 -21.85 -14.63
C ALA A 250 6.77 -21.87 -15.58
N GLU A 251 6.62 -22.43 -16.78
CA GLU A 251 7.67 -22.44 -17.81
C GLU A 251 7.95 -21.04 -18.36
N GLU A 252 6.91 -20.25 -18.63
CA GLU A 252 7.05 -18.85 -19.05
C GLU A 252 7.77 -18.03 -17.96
N MET A 253 7.39 -18.20 -16.70
CA MET A 253 8.03 -17.50 -15.59
C MET A 253 9.51 -17.89 -15.41
N LYS A 254 9.87 -19.16 -15.64
CA LYS A 254 11.26 -19.62 -15.62
C LYS A 254 12.11 -18.96 -16.70
N ASN A 255 11.54 -18.67 -17.87
CA ASN A 255 12.26 -18.13 -19.02
C ASN A 255 12.39 -16.60 -19.04
N ALA A 256 11.88 -15.89 -18.02
CA ALA A 256 12.12 -14.45 -17.86
C ALA A 256 13.63 -14.13 -17.73
N GLU A 257 14.07 -12.98 -18.24
CA GLU A 257 15.40 -12.44 -17.91
C GLU A 257 15.37 -11.77 -16.53
N PHE A 258 14.33 -10.98 -16.25
CA PHE A 258 14.04 -10.31 -15.00
C PHE A 258 12.51 -10.23 -14.80
N GLY A 259 11.98 -11.10 -13.95
CA GLY A 259 10.57 -11.13 -13.60
C GLY A 259 10.25 -10.33 -12.33
N VAL A 260 9.08 -9.69 -12.30
CA VAL A 260 8.58 -8.97 -11.12
C VAL A 260 7.14 -9.34 -10.83
N LEU A 261 6.86 -9.66 -9.57
CA LEU A 261 5.50 -9.85 -9.05
C LEU A 261 5.08 -8.64 -8.22
N PHE A 262 4.19 -7.81 -8.76
CA PHE A 262 3.45 -6.81 -7.99
C PHE A 262 2.21 -7.44 -7.40
N PHE A 263 1.94 -7.21 -6.12
CA PHE A 263 0.76 -7.79 -5.47
C PHE A 263 0.02 -6.81 -4.56
N GLY A 264 -1.30 -6.95 -4.50
CA GLY A 264 -2.18 -6.03 -3.77
C GLY A 264 -3.07 -6.70 -2.74
N LEU A 265 -4.20 -6.06 -2.45
CA LEU A 265 -5.15 -6.47 -1.41
C LEU A 265 -5.85 -7.79 -1.72
N GLY A 266 -5.91 -8.21 -2.98
CA GLY A 266 -6.46 -9.51 -3.36
C GLY A 266 -5.68 -10.70 -2.78
N LEU A 267 -4.44 -10.49 -2.31
CA LEU A 267 -3.71 -11.52 -1.55
C LEU A 267 -3.77 -11.31 -0.04
N THR A 268 -3.90 -10.07 0.45
CA THR A 268 -3.85 -9.77 1.88
C THR A 268 -5.21 -9.88 2.57
N HIS A 269 -6.31 -9.66 1.84
CA HIS A 269 -7.67 -9.61 2.39
C HIS A 269 -8.50 -10.86 2.09
N THR A 270 -7.97 -11.80 1.32
CA THR A 270 -8.63 -13.09 1.02
C THR A 270 -8.29 -14.15 2.07
N LEU A 271 -8.96 -15.30 1.96
CA LEU A 271 -8.69 -16.45 2.83
C LEU A 271 -7.19 -16.74 2.89
N SER A 272 -6.69 -17.09 4.07
CA SER A 272 -5.27 -17.35 4.38
C SER A 272 -4.38 -16.11 4.59
N LYS A 273 -4.81 -14.91 4.17
CA LYS A 273 -4.14 -13.61 4.46
C LYS A 273 -2.62 -13.66 4.28
N GLN A 274 -1.86 -13.66 5.39
CA GLN A 274 -0.40 -13.70 5.41
C GLN A 274 0.18 -14.91 4.68
N ARG A 275 -0.50 -16.07 4.72
CA ARG A 275 0.00 -17.30 4.11
C ARG A 275 -0.01 -17.24 2.58
N ASN A 276 -0.89 -16.42 1.98
CA ASN A 276 -0.85 -16.14 0.55
C ASN A 276 0.45 -15.42 0.17
N ILE A 277 0.89 -14.49 1.02
CA ILE A 277 2.13 -13.75 0.79
C ILE A 277 3.35 -14.62 1.08
N ASP A 278 3.32 -15.44 2.15
CA ASP A 278 4.39 -16.40 2.45
C ASP A 278 4.68 -17.29 1.23
N ILE A 279 3.63 -17.84 0.62
CA ILE A 279 3.79 -18.76 -0.50
C ILE A 279 4.20 -18.04 -1.79
N ALA A 280 3.72 -16.82 -2.02
CA ALA A 280 4.17 -15.99 -3.13
C ALA A 280 5.66 -15.61 -3.01
N ILE A 281 6.12 -15.25 -1.80
CA ILE A 281 7.56 -15.03 -1.52
C ILE A 281 8.35 -16.29 -1.82
N LYS A 282 7.89 -17.45 -1.34
CA LYS A 282 8.59 -18.72 -1.57
C LYS A 282 8.60 -19.13 -3.05
N MET A 283 7.54 -18.82 -3.80
CA MET A 283 7.51 -19.01 -5.25
C MET A 283 8.58 -18.15 -5.94
N VAL A 284 8.66 -16.86 -5.60
CA VAL A 284 9.71 -15.96 -6.12
C VAL A 284 11.11 -16.46 -5.77
N GLN A 285 11.31 -16.98 -4.56
CA GLN A 285 12.59 -17.60 -4.17
C GLN A 285 12.90 -18.88 -4.96
N ASP A 286 11.90 -19.72 -5.23
CA ASP A 286 12.06 -20.92 -6.06
C ASP A 286 12.36 -20.55 -7.53
N LEU A 287 11.72 -19.50 -8.08
CA LEU A 287 11.99 -18.97 -9.42
C LEU A 287 13.42 -18.44 -9.57
N ASN A 288 14.00 -17.86 -8.53
CA ASN A 288 15.40 -17.37 -8.53
C ASN A 288 16.46 -18.47 -8.76
N LYS A 289 16.08 -19.76 -8.79
CA LYS A 289 16.95 -20.86 -9.24
C LYS A 289 17.06 -20.97 -10.76
N TYR A 290 16.15 -20.35 -11.50
CA TYR A 290 16.04 -20.42 -12.95
C TYR A 290 16.31 -19.06 -13.61
N SER A 291 15.70 -18.00 -13.08
CA SER A 291 15.80 -16.63 -13.61
C SER A 291 15.67 -15.59 -12.51
N LYS A 292 16.09 -14.35 -12.76
CA LYS A 292 16.02 -13.31 -11.73
C LYS A 292 14.56 -12.92 -11.48
N TRP A 293 14.10 -13.05 -10.24
CA TRP A 293 12.77 -12.58 -9.83
C TRP A 293 12.79 -11.72 -8.58
N GLY A 294 11.85 -10.78 -8.49
CA GLY A 294 11.53 -10.02 -7.28
C GLY A 294 10.03 -9.87 -7.07
N LEU A 295 9.62 -9.45 -5.88
CA LEU A 295 8.23 -9.08 -5.60
C LEU A 295 8.14 -7.71 -4.95
N THR A 296 7.00 -7.03 -5.14
CA THR A 296 6.75 -5.72 -4.52
C THR A 296 5.29 -5.57 -4.13
N PRO A 297 4.99 -5.30 -2.86
CA PRO A 297 3.63 -4.97 -2.45
C PRO A 297 3.22 -3.61 -3.02
N MET A 298 2.01 -3.54 -3.56
CA MET A 298 1.37 -2.32 -4.05
C MET A 298 0.80 -1.51 -2.87
N ARG A 299 1.71 -0.93 -2.08
CA ARG A 299 1.40 -0.21 -0.83
C ARG A 299 0.42 0.95 -1.08
N GLY A 300 -0.64 1.01 -0.27
CA GLY A 300 -1.77 1.94 -0.42
C GLY A 300 -1.40 3.43 -0.33
N HIS A 301 -1.42 4.01 0.87
CA HIS A 301 -1.18 5.45 1.08
C HIS A 301 0.29 5.84 0.86
N PHE A 302 0.54 7.09 0.47
CA PHE A 302 1.87 7.57 0.04
C PHE A 302 2.98 7.34 1.08
N ASN A 303 2.68 7.44 2.39
CA ASN A 303 3.67 7.30 3.45
C ASN A 303 3.40 6.15 4.43
N VAL A 304 2.52 5.20 4.08
CA VAL A 304 2.28 3.98 4.91
C VAL A 304 3.59 3.24 5.19
N ASN A 305 4.47 3.18 4.18
CA ASN A 305 5.76 2.52 4.30
C ASN A 305 6.74 3.33 5.16
N GLY A 306 6.67 4.66 5.11
CA GLY A 306 7.50 5.53 5.95
C GLY A 306 7.26 5.31 7.43
N PHE A 307 6.00 5.24 7.86
CA PHE A 307 5.65 4.88 9.24
C PHE A 307 6.23 3.53 9.63
N ASN A 308 6.05 2.49 8.80
CA ASN A 308 6.49 1.15 9.15
C ASN A 308 8.02 1.01 9.22
N ILE A 309 8.75 1.68 8.31
CA ILE A 309 10.22 1.72 8.35
C ILE A 309 10.69 2.50 9.57
N PHE A 310 10.10 3.66 9.84
CA PHE A 310 10.46 4.49 10.98
C PHE A 310 10.23 3.75 12.31
N MET A 311 9.03 3.17 12.51
CA MET A 311 8.73 2.36 13.70
C MET A 311 9.71 1.19 13.85
N ALA A 312 10.00 0.47 12.75
CA ALA A 312 10.93 -0.66 12.81
C ALA A 312 12.36 -0.22 13.18
N PHE A 313 12.77 0.98 12.74
CA PHE A 313 14.05 1.57 13.11
C PHE A 313 14.09 1.99 14.58
N GLU A 314 13.06 2.69 15.08
CA GLU A 314 13.03 3.22 16.44
C GLU A 314 12.84 2.12 17.50
N CYS A 315 11.95 1.17 17.26
CA CYS A 315 11.53 0.20 18.29
C CYS A 315 11.64 -1.27 17.89
N GLY A 316 12.11 -1.57 16.68
CA GLY A 316 12.29 -2.95 16.18
C GLY A 316 11.05 -3.58 15.56
N PHE A 317 9.88 -2.90 15.58
CA PHE A 317 8.61 -3.43 15.07
C PHE A 317 7.89 -2.45 14.16
N ALA A 318 7.12 -2.94 13.19
CA ALA A 318 6.64 -2.11 12.08
C ALA A 318 5.27 -1.43 12.30
N PHE A 319 4.40 -1.98 13.14
CA PHE A 319 3.03 -1.48 13.39
C PHE A 319 2.44 -2.16 14.64
N GLY A 320 1.25 -1.79 15.10
CA GLY A 320 0.61 -2.39 16.28
C GLY A 320 1.54 -2.57 17.50
N VAL A 321 2.36 -1.56 17.80
CA VAL A 321 3.37 -1.63 18.86
C VAL A 321 2.78 -1.10 20.16
N ASP A 322 2.81 -1.91 21.21
CA ASP A 322 2.22 -1.62 22.52
C ASP A 322 3.31 -1.21 23.53
N TYR A 323 3.24 0.02 24.03
CA TYR A 323 4.15 0.57 25.04
C TYR A 323 3.62 0.51 26.47
N CYS A 324 2.46 -0.10 26.74
CA CYS A 324 1.80 -0.03 28.06
C CYS A 324 2.64 -0.53 29.25
N ARG A 325 3.71 -1.30 28.99
CA ARG A 325 4.63 -1.81 30.02
C ARG A 325 5.92 -0.99 30.15
N GLY A 326 6.03 0.14 29.47
CA GLY A 326 7.22 0.98 29.41
C GLY A 326 8.33 0.45 28.49
N TYR A 327 8.01 -0.54 27.64
CA TYR A 327 8.90 -1.07 26.60
C TYR A 327 8.06 -1.61 25.44
N PRO A 328 8.59 -1.63 24.20
CA PRO A 328 7.82 -2.03 23.04
C PRO A 328 7.47 -3.53 23.08
N ARG A 329 6.19 -3.83 22.88
CA ARG A 329 5.68 -5.19 22.66
C ARG A 329 4.95 -5.27 21.33
N TYR A 330 5.07 -6.41 20.67
CA TYR A 330 4.51 -6.63 19.34
C TYR A 330 3.91 -8.02 19.26
N MET A 331 2.57 -8.10 19.30
CA MET A 331 1.83 -9.35 19.20
C MET A 331 0.63 -9.14 18.27
N LEU A 332 0.84 -9.41 16.99
CA LEU A 332 -0.21 -9.25 15.99
C LEU A 332 -1.39 -10.18 16.27
N GLY A 333 -2.62 -9.67 16.13
CA GLY A 333 -3.84 -10.32 16.63
C GLY A 333 -4.21 -9.92 18.07
N GLU A 334 -3.27 -9.38 18.84
CA GLU A 334 -3.48 -8.84 20.18
C GLU A 334 -3.37 -7.30 20.17
N THR A 335 -2.26 -6.76 19.67
CA THR A 335 -1.93 -5.33 19.79
C THR A 335 -2.28 -4.50 18.55
N ASN A 336 -3.05 -5.05 17.61
CA ASN A 336 -3.52 -4.29 16.45
C ASN A 336 -4.79 -3.51 16.76
N THR A 337 -4.96 -2.34 16.15
CA THR A 337 -6.11 -1.47 16.38
C THR A 337 -7.44 -2.19 16.20
N ILE A 338 -7.60 -3.00 15.14
CA ILE A 338 -8.85 -3.72 14.88
C ILE A 338 -9.17 -4.73 15.99
N ASP A 339 -8.15 -5.44 16.45
CA ASP A 339 -8.28 -6.45 17.50
C ASP A 339 -8.62 -5.82 18.85
N LEU A 340 -7.95 -4.71 19.18
CA LEU A 340 -8.20 -3.93 20.39
C LEU A 340 -9.61 -3.33 20.40
N LEU A 341 -10.04 -2.69 19.31
CA LEU A 341 -11.37 -2.10 19.18
C LEU A 341 -12.47 -3.17 19.24
N THR A 342 -12.26 -4.33 18.60
CA THR A 342 -13.21 -5.46 18.66
C THR A 342 -13.41 -5.96 20.08
N ARG A 343 -12.33 -6.01 20.87
CA ARG A 343 -12.37 -6.42 22.28
C ARG A 343 -12.74 -5.29 23.24
N LYS A 344 -12.98 -4.07 22.73
CA LYS A 344 -13.32 -2.87 23.52
C LYS A 344 -12.28 -2.58 24.61
N GLU A 345 -11.01 -2.83 24.31
CA GLU A 345 -9.91 -2.55 25.23
C GLU A 345 -9.57 -1.06 25.33
N PRO A 346 -9.56 -0.27 24.23
CA PRO A 346 -9.17 1.13 24.30
C PRO A 346 -10.21 1.99 25.02
N ASP A 347 -9.75 2.84 25.92
CA ASP A 347 -10.53 3.89 26.58
C ASP A 347 -10.24 5.29 26.01
N CYS A 348 -9.22 5.42 25.17
CA CYS A 348 -8.93 6.59 24.34
C CYS A 348 -8.47 6.16 22.94
N PHE A 349 -9.02 6.80 21.90
CA PHE A 349 -8.65 6.53 20.51
C PHE A 349 -8.32 7.83 19.79
N MET A 350 -7.03 8.07 19.55
CA MET A 350 -6.56 9.20 18.78
C MET A 350 -6.40 8.78 17.32
N VAL A 351 -7.05 9.51 16.41
CA VAL A 351 -6.94 9.29 14.97
C VAL A 351 -6.17 10.44 14.36
N ILE A 352 -5.18 10.12 13.53
CA ILE A 352 -4.37 11.11 12.82
C ILE A 352 -4.15 10.68 11.37
N ALA A 353 -4.43 11.58 10.42
CA ALA A 353 -4.19 11.34 8.98
C ALA A 353 -4.75 9.99 8.47
N ALA A 354 -5.95 9.66 8.93
CA ALA A 354 -6.70 8.47 8.57
C ALA A 354 -8.20 8.71 8.83
N ASP A 355 -9.04 7.90 8.19
CA ASP A 355 -10.48 7.88 8.42
C ASP A 355 -10.93 6.44 8.72
N PRO A 356 -10.90 6.00 9.98
CA PRO A 356 -11.40 4.68 10.37
C PRO A 356 -12.93 4.61 10.47
N GLY A 357 -13.65 5.74 10.31
CA GLY A 357 -15.10 5.79 10.39
C GLY A 357 -15.80 5.53 9.05
N ALA A 358 -15.12 5.84 7.94
CA ALA A 358 -15.52 5.48 6.58
C ALA A 358 -15.34 3.99 6.28
#